data_AF-A0A838RPG8-F1
#
_entry.id   AF-A0A838RPG8-F1
#
_cell.length_a   1.000
_cell.length_b   1.000
_cell.length_c   1.000
_cell.angle_alpha   90.00
_cell.angle_beta   90.00
_cell.angle_gamma   90.00
#
_symmetry.space_group_name_H-M   'P 1'
#
loop_
_entity.id
_entity.type
_entity.pdbx_description
1 polymer ?
#
loop_
_entity_poly.entity_id
_entity_poly.type
_entity_poly.pdbx_seq_one_letter_code
_entity_poly.pdbx_strand_id
1 'polypeptide(L)'
;KTWEGFFGGVLVGLLVTIYTSTQWIGLELWQGILFGILLGPSAVFGDLAESMLKRRVGVKDSGDLIPGHGGMLDRIDSILFGAIVAYFFANWFVY
;
A
#
# COMPACT_ATOMS: atom_id res chain seq x y z
N LYS A 1 -1.24 -13.68 8.00
CA LYS A 1 -0.11 -13.05 7.30
C LYS A 1 1.15 -13.80 7.69
N THR A 2 1.92 -14.32 6.73
CA THR A 2 3.20 -15.01 6.98
C THR A 2 4.36 -14.01 6.88
N TRP A 3 5.49 -14.33 7.51
CA TRP A 3 6.66 -13.47 7.46
C TRP A 3 7.28 -13.44 6.05
N GLU A 4 7.30 -14.58 5.37
CA GLU A 4 7.81 -14.73 4.01
C GLU A 4 6.98 -13.90 3.01
N GLY A 5 5.65 -13.92 3.17
CA GLY A 5 4.75 -13.11 2.35
C GLY A 5 4.92 -11.61 2.59
N PHE A 6 5.16 -11.21 3.85
CA PHE A 6 5.44 -9.82 4.19
C PHE A 6 6.76 -9.33 3.55
N PHE A 7 7.87 -10.04 3.80
CA PHE A 7 9.17 -9.62 3.26
C PHE A 7 9.22 -9.71 1.73
N GLY A 8 8.65 -10.76 1.15
CA GLY A 8 8.54 -10.90 -0.31
C GLY A 8 7.70 -9.78 -0.93
N GLY A 9 6.55 -9.46 -0.35
CA GLY A 9 5.69 -8.38 -0.82
C GLY A 9 6.35 -7.00 -0.72
N VAL A 10 7.01 -6.71 0.41
CA VAL A 10 7.75 -5.45 0.59
C VAL A 10 8.92 -5.34 -0.38
N LEU A 11 9.69 -6.41 -0.58
CA LEU A 11 10.83 -6.39 -1.49
C LEU A 11 10.39 -6.19 -2.95
N VAL A 12 9.41 -6.96 -3.41
CA VAL A 12 8.89 -6.82 -4.78
C VAL A 12 8.23 -5.45 -4.96
N GLY A 13 7.46 -4.99 -3.99
CA GLY A 13 6.84 -3.67 -4.00
C GLY A 13 7.88 -2.53 -4.07
N LEU A 14 8.98 -2.65 -3.33
CA LEU A 14 10.10 -1.71 -3.38
C LEU A 14 10.72 -1.67 -4.79
N LEU A 15 11.04 -2.83 -5.38
CA LEU A 15 11.64 -2.91 -6.71
C LEU A 15 10.72 -2.34 -7.79
N VAL A 16 9.41 -2.65 -7.75
CA VAL A 16 8.42 -2.11 -8.68
C VAL A 16 8.29 -0.60 -8.50
N THR A 17 8.28 -0.10 -7.27
CA THR A 17 8.21 1.34 -6.99
C THR A 17 9.44 2.07 -7.52
N ILE A 18 10.64 1.54 -7.29
CA ILE A 18 11.89 2.11 -7.83
C ILE A 18 11.84 2.16 -9.36
N TYR A 19 11.44 1.05 -10.00
CA TYR A 19 11.37 0.99 -11.45
C TYR A 19 10.37 2.00 -12.02
N THR A 20 9.14 2.01 -11.51
CA THR A 20 8.08 2.89 -12.02
C THR A 20 8.36 4.37 -11.74
N SER A 21 8.84 4.71 -10.54
CA SER A 21 9.21 6.10 -10.20
C SER A 21 10.36 6.64 -11.06
N THR A 22 11.39 5.84 -11.31
CA THR A 22 12.54 6.30 -12.10
C THR A 22 12.25 6.32 -13.60
N GLN A 23 11.57 5.29 -14.13
CA GLN A 23 11.39 5.16 -15.59
C GLN A 23 10.16 5.90 -16.12
N TRP A 24 9.09 6.02 -15.34
CA TRP A 24 7.82 6.60 -15.83
C TRP A 24 7.58 8.01 -15.30
N ILE A 25 8.02 8.31 -14.08
CA ILE A 25 7.86 9.64 -13.46
C ILE A 25 9.13 10.50 -13.66
N GLY A 26 10.29 9.88 -13.86
CA GLY A 26 11.57 10.58 -14.05
C GLY A 26 12.26 11.00 -12.75
N LEU A 27 11.94 10.34 -11.64
CA LEU A 27 12.58 10.57 -10.35
C LEU A 27 14.00 9.98 -10.32
N GLU A 28 14.88 10.56 -9.50
CA GLU A 28 16.21 10.02 -9.25
C GLU A 28 16.14 8.68 -8.47
N LEU A 29 17.15 7.83 -8.61
CA LEU A 29 17.15 6.50 -7.99
C LEU A 29 16.93 6.54 -6.48
N TRP A 30 17.56 7.50 -5.78
CA TRP A 30 17.40 7.63 -4.33
C TRP A 30 15.98 8.07 -3.93
N GLN A 31 15.32 8.88 -4.76
CA GLN A 31 13.92 9.28 -4.56
C GLN A 31 13.00 8.06 -4.73
N GLY A 32 13.26 7.22 -5.74
CA GLY A 32 12.52 5.97 -5.93
C GLY A 32 12.69 4.98 -4.77
N ILE A 33 13.92 4.85 -4.24
CA ILE A 33 14.20 4.01 -3.06
C ILE A 33 13.45 4.56 -1.84
N LEU A 34 13.56 5.86 -1.58
CA LEU A 34 12.86 6.51 -0.48
C LEU A 34 11.34 6.32 -0.60
N PHE A 35 10.80 6.49 -1.81
CA PHE A 35 9.38 6.32 -2.06
C PHE A 35 8.92 4.89 -1.76
N GLY A 36 9.62 3.88 -2.25
CA GLY A 36 9.27 2.48 -2.00
C GLY A 36 9.36 2.10 -0.51
N ILE A 37 10.36 2.62 0.22
CA ILE A 37 10.51 2.39 1.66
C ILE A 37 9.36 3.03 2.46
N LEU A 38 8.82 4.16 2.00
CA LEU A 38 7.67 4.79 2.65
C LEU A 38 6.34 4.12 2.25
N LEU A 39 6.18 3.77 0.97
CA LEU A 39 4.95 3.23 0.40
C LEU A 39 4.65 1.81 0.91
N GLY A 40 5.65 0.93 0.93
CA GLY A 40 5.50 -0.47 1.32
C GLY A 40 4.91 -0.67 2.72
N PRO A 41 5.55 -0.13 3.78
CA PRO A 41 5.00 -0.19 5.15
C PRO A 41 3.62 0.45 5.26
N SER A 42 3.38 1.57 4.58
CA SER A 42 2.09 2.28 4.61
C SER A 42 0.95 1.42 4.05
N ALA A 43 1.20 0.69 2.97
CA ALA A 43 0.23 -0.27 2.44
C ALA A 43 -0.09 -1.38 3.46
N VAL A 44 0.93 -1.92 4.14
CA VAL A 44 0.72 -2.93 5.18
C VAL A 44 -0.05 -2.37 6.37
N PHE A 45 0.22 -1.13 6.77
CA PHE A 45 -0.53 -0.45 7.82
C PHE A 45 -2.01 -0.29 7.46
N GLY A 46 -2.34 0.02 6.21
CA GLY A 46 -3.73 0.11 5.74
C GLY A 46 -4.51 -1.19 5.95
N ASP A 47 -3.95 -2.31 5.47
CA ASP A 47 -4.54 -3.65 5.65
C ASP A 47 -4.63 -4.05 7.13
N LEU A 48 -3.63 -3.71 7.95
CA LEU A 48 -3.71 -3.95 9.40
C LEU A 48 -4.79 -3.10 10.08
N ALA A 49 -4.91 -1.82 9.73
CA ALA A 49 -5.91 -0.93 10.30
C ALA A 49 -7.33 -1.41 9.96
N GLU A 50 -7.56 -1.83 8.71
CA GLU A 50 -8.82 -2.42 8.29
C GLU A 50 -9.10 -3.74 9.01
N SER A 51 -8.13 -4.65 9.08
CA SER A 51 -8.23 -5.90 9.83
C SER A 51 -8.58 -5.66 11.30
N MET A 52 -8.03 -4.62 11.94
CA MET A 52 -8.36 -4.25 13.32
C MET A 52 -9.78 -3.69 13.44
N LEU A 53 -10.22 -2.87 12.48
CA LEU A 53 -11.57 -2.33 12.44
C LEU A 53 -12.61 -3.45 12.34
N LYS A 54 -12.42 -4.39 11.41
CA LYS A 54 -13.30 -5.56 11.20
C LYS A 54 -13.44 -6.39 12.49
N ARG A 55 -12.33 -6.63 13.19
CA ARG A 55 -12.32 -7.32 14.49
C ARG A 55 -13.08 -6.59 15.59
N ARG A 56 -13.00 -5.25 15.64
CA ARG A 56 -13.73 -4.46 16.64
C ARG A 56 -15.24 -4.50 16.45
N VAL A 57 -15.70 -4.55 15.20
CA VAL A 57 -17.14 -4.60 14.89
C VAL A 57 -17.68 -6.03 14.76
N GLY A 58 -16.83 -7.05 14.95
CA GLY A 58 -17.24 -8.45 14.94
C GLY A 58 -17.55 -9.02 13.55
N VAL A 59 -17.12 -8.34 12.48
CA VAL A 59 -17.32 -8.79 11.09
C VAL A 59 -16.02 -9.33 10.50
N LYS A 60 -16.14 -10.21 9.52
CA LYS A 60 -14.99 -10.75 8.79
C LYS A 60 -14.67 -9.95 7.53
N ASP A 61 -15.71 -9.63 6.76
CA ASP A 61 -15.61 -8.89 5.50
C ASP A 61 -16.28 -7.53 5.68
N SER A 62 -15.78 -6.50 4.99
CA SER A 62 -16.31 -5.13 5.09
C SER A 62 -17.68 -4.95 4.42
N GLY A 63 -18.10 -5.93 3.61
CA GLY A 63 -19.37 -5.97 2.91
C GLY A 63 -19.42 -7.13 1.91
N ASP A 64 -20.46 -7.16 1.07
CA ASP A 64 -20.65 -8.18 0.02
C ASP A 64 -20.85 -7.50 -1.34
N LEU A 65 -20.06 -6.45 -1.61
CA LEU A 65 -20.19 -5.67 -2.83
C LEU A 65 -19.75 -6.47 -4.06
N ILE A 66 -18.71 -7.29 -3.90
CA ILE A 66 -18.18 -8.14 -4.96
C ILE A 66 -18.46 -9.60 -4.57
N PRO A 67 -19.35 -10.31 -5.28
CA PRO A 67 -19.71 -11.68 -4.96
C PRO A 67 -18.46 -12.58 -4.83
N GLY A 68 -18.30 -13.19 -3.66
CA GLY A 68 -17.17 -14.08 -3.35
C GLY A 68 -15.82 -13.38 -3.10
N HIS A 69 -15.78 -12.04 -3.08
CA HIS A 69 -14.57 -11.24 -2.96
C HIS A 69 -14.60 -10.24 -1.79
N GLY A 70 -15.68 -10.19 -1.02
CA GLY A 70 -15.83 -9.31 0.14
C GLY A 70 -16.28 -7.90 -0.25
N GLY A 71 -15.98 -6.93 0.62
CA GLY A 71 -16.41 -5.56 0.44
C GLY A 71 -15.41 -4.69 -0.30
N MET A 72 -15.83 -3.46 -0.62
CA MET A 72 -14.97 -2.49 -1.30
C MET A 72 -13.76 -2.10 -0.43
N LEU A 73 -13.94 -2.01 0.89
CA LEU A 73 -12.89 -1.58 1.80
C LEU A 73 -11.74 -2.59 1.84
N ASP A 74 -12.05 -3.90 1.74
CA ASP A 74 -11.07 -4.99 1.65
C ASP A 74 -10.17 -4.88 0.40
N ARG A 75 -10.53 -4.03 -0.57
CA ARG A 75 -9.81 -3.83 -1.83
C ARG A 75 -9.00 -2.55 -1.88
N ILE A 76 -9.35 -1.56 -1.06
CA ILE A 76 -8.71 -0.25 -1.07
C ILE A 76 -7.94 0.05 0.22
N ASP A 77 -8.05 -0.78 1.26
CA ASP A 77 -7.40 -0.62 2.56
C ASP A 77 -5.92 -0.21 2.48
N SER A 78 -5.16 -0.95 1.67
CA SER A 78 -3.73 -0.78 1.46
C SER A 78 -3.44 0.45 0.59
N ILE A 79 -4.33 0.75 -0.34
CA ILE A 79 -4.23 1.91 -1.24
C ILE A 79 -4.49 3.21 -0.48
N LEU A 80 -5.41 3.22 0.49
CA LEU A 80 -5.78 4.44 1.24
C LEU A 80 -4.57 5.07 1.93
N PHE A 81 -3.83 4.27 2.69
CA PHE A 81 -2.62 4.75 3.36
C PHE A 81 -1.48 5.01 2.38
N GLY A 82 -1.33 4.16 1.35
CA GLY A 82 -0.36 4.37 0.28
C GLY A 82 -0.58 5.69 -0.46
N ALA A 83 -1.83 6.07 -0.71
CA ALA A 83 -2.20 7.30 -1.41
C ALA A 83 -1.85 8.56 -0.61
N ILE A 84 -2.02 8.53 0.72
CA ILE A 84 -1.60 9.63 1.59
C ILE A 84 -0.08 9.86 1.46
N VAL A 85 0.70 8.78 1.56
CA VAL A 85 2.16 8.85 1.41
C VAL A 85 2.56 9.32 0.01
N ALA A 86 1.95 8.77 -1.03
CA ALA A 86 2.21 9.15 -2.41
C ALA A 86 1.90 10.63 -2.67
N TYR A 87 0.82 11.16 -2.08
CA TYR A 87 0.45 12.56 -2.21
C TYR A 87 1.52 13.50 -1.64
N PHE A 88 1.94 13.27 -0.40
CA PHE A 88 2.99 14.10 0.22
C PHE A 88 4.34 13.93 -0.46
N PHE A 89 4.68 12.71 -0.87
CA PHE A 89 5.89 12.46 -1.63
C PHE A 89 5.90 13.23 -2.96
N ALA A 90 4.81 13.17 -3.73
CA ALA A 90 4.69 13.90 -4.98
C ALA A 90 4.75 15.42 -4.77
N ASN A 91 4.13 15.95 -3.71
CA ASN A 91 4.18 17.37 -3.38
C ASN A 91 5.61 17.89 -3.14
N TRP A 92 6.49 17.06 -2.58
CA TRP A 92 7.87 17.47 -2.31
C TRP A 92 8.87 17.21 -3.44
N PHE A 93 8.65 16.18 -4.26
CA PHE A 93 9.64 15.71 -5.23
C PHE A 93 9.21 15.83 -6.70
N VAL A 94 7.92 15.98 -6.97
CA VAL A 94 7.38 16.02 -8.35
C VAL A 94 6.85 17.40 -8.70
N TYR A 95 6.15 18.05 -7.78
CA TYR A 95 5.61 19.41 -7.95
C TYR A 95 6.53 20.47 -7.35
#